data_AF-A0A426QFC3-F1
#
_entry.id   AF-A0A426QFC3-F1
#
_cell.length_a   1.000
_cell.length_b   1.000
_cell.length_c   1.000
_cell.angle_alpha   90.00
_cell.angle_beta   90.00
_cell.angle_gamma   90.00
#
_symmetry.space_group_name_H-M   'P 1'
#
loop_
_entity.id
_entity.type
_entity.pdbx_description
1 polymer ?
#
loop_
_entity_poly.entity_id
_entity_poly.type
_entity_poly.pdbx_seq_one_letter_code
_entity_poly.pdbx_strand_id
1 'polypeptide(L)'
;MKLLTMGLLAGAFMATSGVAQAGCYGDYDCAMGQECVKPQGSYQATGNCVTPSDEYGNARPDYSVDGNVKESKGCQWGTDCPVGFDCMKRTGELRGICVK
;
A
#
# COMPACT_ATOMS: atom_id res chain seq x y z
N MET A 1 48.83 12.70 34.87
CA MET A 1 48.38 11.33 35.22
C MET A 1 46.91 11.40 35.64
N LYS A 2 46.10 10.38 35.30
CA LYS A 2 44.61 10.30 35.20
C LYS A 2 44.11 10.74 33.81
N LEU A 3 44.15 9.92 32.76
CA LEU A 3 43.59 8.58 32.50
C LEU A 3 42.05 8.49 32.63
N LEU A 4 41.40 8.60 31.46
CA LEU A 4 40.34 7.75 30.90
C LEU A 4 39.06 7.49 31.72
N THR A 5 37.97 8.16 31.32
CA THR A 5 36.59 7.62 31.35
C THR A 5 36.15 7.46 29.90
N MET A 6 36.28 6.24 29.34
CA MET A 6 35.20 5.27 29.17
C MET A 6 33.90 5.86 28.64
N GLY A 7 33.76 5.77 27.32
CA GLY A 7 32.63 5.12 26.65
C GLY A 7 31.22 5.52 27.08
N LEU A 8 30.57 6.31 26.24
CA LEU A 8 29.17 6.06 25.92
C LEU A 8 29.05 5.96 24.41
N LEU A 9 28.97 4.73 23.92
CA LEU A 9 28.40 4.40 22.62
C LEU A 9 26.96 4.90 22.63
N ALA A 10 26.73 6.14 22.17
CA ALA A 10 25.42 6.58 21.77
C ALA A 10 25.06 5.82 20.48
N GLY A 11 24.54 4.61 20.66
CA GLY A 11 23.88 3.88 19.58
C GLY A 11 22.76 4.75 19.05
N ALA A 12 22.92 5.22 17.81
CA ALA A 12 21.86 5.89 17.07
C ALA A 12 20.73 4.88 16.86
N PHE A 13 19.72 4.97 17.72
CA PHE A 13 18.49 4.23 17.63
C PHE A 13 17.73 4.68 16.36
N MET A 14 17.11 3.70 15.72
CA MET A 14 16.58 3.72 14.37
C MET A 14 15.55 4.84 14.12
N ALA A 15 15.69 5.52 13.00
CA ALA A 15 14.57 6.12 12.29
C ALA A 15 14.62 5.61 10.85
N THR A 16 14.26 4.34 10.64
CA THR A 16 13.76 3.94 9.33
C THR A 16 12.47 4.70 9.13
N SER A 17 12.56 5.82 8.42
CA SER A 17 11.42 6.52 7.86
C SER A 17 10.55 5.48 7.14
N GLY A 18 9.45 5.08 7.77
CA GLY A 18 8.35 4.44 7.06
C GLY A 18 7.90 5.47 6.04
N VAL A 19 8.37 5.32 4.81
CA VAL A 19 7.84 6.04 3.67
C VAL A 19 6.34 5.77 3.71
N ALA A 20 5.53 6.81 3.85
CA ALA A 20 4.14 6.69 3.45
C ALA A 20 4.21 6.28 1.97
N GLN A 21 3.93 5.02 1.64
CA GLN A 21 4.07 4.52 0.27
C GLN A 21 3.25 5.43 -0.65
N ALA A 22 3.95 6.31 -1.36
CA ALA A 22 3.42 7.19 -2.37
C ALA A 22 3.10 6.32 -3.60
N GLY A 23 2.02 5.57 -3.53
CA GLY A 23 1.71 4.51 -4.48
C GLY A 23 2.73 3.37 -4.50
N CYS A 24 2.45 2.38 -5.33
CA CYS A 24 3.28 1.20 -5.56
C CYS A 24 3.48 0.99 -7.07
N TYR A 25 4.59 0.38 -7.47
CA TYR A 25 4.86 -0.05 -8.85
C TYR A 25 4.71 -1.57 -9.02
N GLY A 26 4.68 -2.32 -7.92
CA GLY A 26 4.37 -3.75 -7.87
C GLY A 26 4.17 -4.21 -6.43
N ASP A 27 3.87 -5.49 -6.24
CA ASP A 27 3.54 -6.05 -4.92
C ASP A 27 4.73 -5.99 -3.94
N TYR A 28 5.96 -5.90 -4.47
CA TYR A 28 7.19 -5.73 -3.69
C TYR A 28 7.26 -4.38 -2.94
N ASP A 29 6.50 -3.39 -3.39
CA ASP A 29 6.37 -2.11 -2.69
C ASP A 29 5.32 -2.18 -1.58
N CYS A 30 4.59 -3.28 -1.43
CA CYS A 30 3.50 -3.42 -0.47
C CYS A 30 3.88 -4.31 0.72
N ALA A 31 3.08 -4.25 1.78
CA ALA A 31 3.27 -5.16 2.91
C ALA A 31 2.94 -6.61 2.49
N MET A 32 3.50 -7.60 3.20
CA MET A 32 3.19 -9.00 2.95
C MET A 32 1.67 -9.26 3.02
N GLY A 33 1.13 -9.94 1.99
CA GLY A 33 -0.30 -10.20 1.88
C GLY A 33 -1.11 -9.03 1.29
N GLN A 34 -0.45 -7.97 0.81
CA GLN A 34 -1.05 -6.91 0.03
C GLN A 34 -0.59 -6.98 -1.42
N GLU A 35 -1.42 -6.45 -2.31
CA GLU A 35 -1.14 -6.34 -3.73
C GLU A 35 -1.26 -4.90 -4.21
N CYS A 36 -0.46 -4.58 -5.22
CA CYS A 36 -0.41 -3.27 -5.82
C CYS A 36 -1.45 -3.16 -6.93
N VAL A 37 -2.46 -2.33 -6.69
CA VAL A 37 -3.64 -2.25 -7.55
C VAL A 37 -3.90 -0.83 -8.01
N LYS A 38 -4.19 -0.65 -9.30
CA LYS A 38 -4.64 0.63 -9.87
C LYS A 38 -6.07 0.55 -10.40
N PRO A 39 -6.77 1.69 -10.53
CA PRO A 39 -8.06 1.73 -11.20
C PRO A 39 -7.92 1.28 -12.65
N GLN A 40 -8.83 0.43 -13.12
CA GLN A 40 -8.89 0.02 -14.52
C GLN A 40 -8.96 1.24 -15.45
N GLY A 41 -8.14 1.24 -16.50
CA GLY A 41 -8.04 2.37 -17.43
C GLY A 41 -7.34 3.61 -16.86
N SER A 42 -6.67 3.50 -15.70
CA SER A 42 -5.80 4.55 -15.19
C SER A 42 -4.49 4.59 -15.97
N TYR A 43 -4.11 5.79 -16.42
CA TYR A 43 -2.79 6.09 -17.00
C TYR A 43 -1.69 6.25 -15.95
N GLN A 44 -2.03 6.11 -14.66
CA GLN A 44 -1.03 6.16 -13.59
C GLN A 44 -0.13 4.92 -13.67
N ALA A 45 1.18 5.16 -13.65
CA ALA A 45 2.18 4.09 -13.55
C ALA A 45 2.26 3.50 -12.13
N THR A 46 1.62 4.14 -11.15
CA THR A 46 1.57 3.70 -9.75
C THR A 46 0.16 3.28 -9.35
N GLY A 47 0.07 2.20 -8.59
CA GLY A 47 -1.13 1.73 -7.91
C GLY A 47 -1.15 2.09 -6.43
N ASN A 48 -2.01 1.40 -5.70
CA ASN A 48 -2.17 1.44 -4.25
C ASN A 48 -2.04 0.04 -3.68
N CYS A 49 -1.35 -0.07 -2.55
CA CYS A 49 -1.29 -1.32 -1.81
C CYS A 49 -2.64 -1.58 -1.14
N VAL A 50 -3.26 -2.70 -1.45
CA VAL A 50 -4.54 -3.11 -0.88
C VAL A 50 -4.47 -4.53 -0.38
N THR A 51 -5.25 -4.83 0.66
CA THR A 51 -5.49 -6.21 1.03
C THR A 51 -6.57 -6.77 0.10
N PRO A 52 -6.24 -7.80 -0.69
CA PRO A 52 -7.21 -8.41 -1.58
C PRO A 52 -8.37 -9.04 -0.82
N SER A 53 -9.54 -9.04 -1.45
CA SER A 53 -10.75 -9.62 -0.90
C SER A 53 -11.52 -10.39 -1.97
N ASP A 54 -12.27 -11.42 -1.55
CA ASP A 54 -13.20 -12.10 -2.46
C ASP A 54 -14.44 -11.26 -2.77
N GLU A 55 -15.32 -11.80 -3.63
CA GLU A 55 -16.64 -11.24 -3.96
C GLU A 55 -17.53 -11.00 -2.73
N TYR A 56 -17.31 -11.69 -1.61
CA TYR A 56 -18.03 -11.49 -0.35
C TYR A 56 -17.33 -10.44 0.53
N GLY A 57 -16.13 -10.03 0.15
CA GLY A 57 -15.34 -9.06 0.86
C GLY A 57 -14.60 -9.64 2.08
N ASN A 58 -14.37 -10.95 2.10
CA ASN A 58 -13.45 -11.51 3.08
C ASN A 58 -12.02 -11.22 2.61
N ALA A 59 -11.17 -10.77 3.54
CA ALA A 59 -9.75 -10.61 3.26
C ALA A 59 -9.17 -11.96 2.80
N ARG A 60 -8.59 -11.97 1.60
CA ARG A 60 -7.90 -13.11 1.00
C ARG A 60 -6.46 -12.71 0.70
N PRO A 61 -5.61 -12.47 1.72
CA PRO A 61 -4.23 -12.07 1.49
C PRO A 61 -3.57 -13.02 0.50
N ASP A 62 -3.14 -12.47 -0.63
CA ASP A 62 -2.35 -13.20 -1.61
C ASP A 62 -0.89 -13.06 -1.21
N TYR A 63 -0.23 -14.19 -0.98
CA TYR A 63 1.20 -14.23 -0.68
C TYR A 63 2.04 -14.35 -1.96
N SER A 64 1.38 -14.46 -3.12
CA SER A 64 2.02 -14.42 -4.42
C SER A 64 2.39 -12.97 -4.72
N VAL A 65 3.69 -12.70 -4.78
CA VAL A 65 4.23 -11.39 -5.13
C VAL A 65 4.41 -11.32 -6.64
N ASP A 66 3.69 -10.38 -7.27
CA ASP A 66 3.87 -10.03 -8.67
C ASP A 66 4.61 -8.68 -8.82
N GLY A 67 5.47 -8.59 -9.82
CA GLY A 67 6.21 -7.35 -10.13
C GLY A 67 5.37 -6.30 -10.85
N ASN A 68 4.16 -6.64 -11.28
CA ASN A 68 3.27 -5.79 -12.06
C ASN A 68 2.14 -5.21 -11.20
N VAL A 69 1.71 -3.99 -11.56
CA VAL A 69 0.51 -3.39 -10.99
C VAL A 69 -0.73 -4.05 -11.59
N LYS A 70 -1.58 -4.61 -10.72
CA LYS A 70 -2.86 -5.22 -11.12
C LYS A 70 -3.93 -4.15 -11.33
N GLU A 71 -4.94 -4.47 -12.14
CA GLU A 71 -6.09 -3.58 -12.36
C GLU A 71 -7.30 -4.06 -11.58
N SER A 72 -7.98 -3.14 -10.90
CA SER A 72 -9.27 -3.41 -10.24
C SER A 72 -10.32 -2.41 -10.68
N LYS A 73 -11.59 -2.73 -10.36
CA LYS A 73 -12.72 -1.87 -10.65
C LYS A 73 -12.46 -0.47 -10.08
N GLY A 74 -12.39 0.49 -10.99
CA GLY A 74 -12.25 1.90 -10.64
C GLY A 74 -13.55 2.45 -10.06
N CYS A 75 -13.43 3.41 -9.17
CA CYS A 75 -14.57 4.13 -8.58
C CYS A 75 -14.28 5.63 -8.51
N GLN A 76 -15.32 6.45 -8.57
CA GLN A 76 -15.25 7.89 -8.28
C GLN A 76 -15.96 8.19 -6.96
N TRP A 77 -17.06 7.48 -6.71
CA TRP A 77 -17.86 7.51 -5.50
C TRP A 77 -17.99 6.10 -4.88
N GLY A 78 -18.31 6.02 -3.59
CA GLY A 78 -18.54 4.74 -2.92
C GLY A 78 -19.68 3.91 -3.55
N THR A 79 -20.65 4.57 -4.17
CA THR A 79 -21.78 3.93 -4.87
C THR A 79 -21.37 3.21 -6.16
N ASP A 80 -20.16 3.46 -6.69
CA ASP A 80 -19.65 2.75 -7.85
C ASP A 80 -19.15 1.34 -7.47
N CYS A 81 -18.90 1.13 -6.17
CA CYS A 81 -18.44 -0.14 -5.63
C CYS A 81 -19.63 -1.07 -5.30
N PRO A 82 -19.42 -2.39 -5.38
CA PRO A 82 -20.42 -3.35 -4.92
C PRO A 82 -20.79 -3.13 -3.45
N VAL A 83 -21.96 -3.65 -3.04
CA VAL A 83 -22.42 -3.51 -1.66
C VAL A 83 -21.38 -4.08 -0.69
N GLY A 84 -20.99 -3.26 0.28
CA GLY A 84 -20.00 -3.62 1.29
C GLY A 84 -18.55 -3.41 0.86
N PHE A 85 -18.30 -2.67 -0.22
CA PHE A 85 -16.97 -2.20 -0.64
C PHE A 85 -16.93 -0.67 -0.60
N ASP A 86 -15.78 -0.13 -0.22
CA ASP A 86 -15.48 1.30 -0.15
C ASP A 86 -14.59 1.74 -1.31
N CYS A 87 -14.79 2.98 -1.75
CA CYS A 87 -13.98 3.60 -2.78
C CYS A 87 -12.73 4.25 -2.16
N MET A 88 -11.60 3.57 -2.22
CA MET A 88 -10.33 4.08 -1.72
C MET A 88 -9.62 4.93 -2.78
N LYS A 89 -9.33 6.19 -2.43
CA LYS A 89 -8.66 7.18 -3.28
C LYS A 89 -7.42 7.71 -2.58
N ARG A 90 -6.31 7.95 -3.32
CA ARG A 90 -5.21 8.74 -2.76
C ARG A 90 -5.59 10.22 -2.72
N THR A 91 -4.90 10.94 -1.85
CA THR A 91 -4.99 12.40 -1.78
C THR A 91 -4.71 13.01 -3.16
N GLY A 92 -5.68 13.76 -3.69
CA GLY A 92 -5.59 14.41 -4.99
C GLY A 92 -6.08 13.57 -6.19
N GLU A 93 -6.45 12.30 -5.99
CA GLU A 93 -7.04 11.48 -7.05
C GLU A 93 -8.57 11.63 -7.11
N LEU A 94 -9.10 11.85 -8.33
CA LEU A 94 -10.55 11.88 -8.58
C LEU A 94 -11.15 10.48 -8.72
N ARG A 95 -10.31 9.47 -8.95
CA ARG A 95 -10.70 8.07 -9.09
C ARG A 95 -9.88 7.21 -8.15
N GLY A 96 -10.50 6.15 -7.67
CA GLY A 96 -9.94 5.20 -6.73
C GLY A 96 -10.22 3.78 -7.17
N ILE A 97 -10.03 2.85 -6.24
CA ILE A 97 -10.33 1.44 -6.40
C ILE A 97 -11.31 0.98 -5.34
N CYS A 98 -12.16 0.04 -5.70
CA CYS A 98 -13.05 -0.60 -4.75
C CYS A 98 -12.27 -1.59 -3.88
N VAL A 99 -12.27 -1.34 -2.58
CA VAL A 99 -11.65 -2.17 -1.54
C VAL A 99 -12.68 -2.44 -0.45
N LYS A 100 -12.36 -3.25 0.54
CA LYS A 100 -13.23 -3.44 1.70
C LYS A 100 -12.46 -3.26 2.99
#